data_AF-D8FCA7-F1
#
_entry.id   AF-D8FCA7-F1
#
_cell.length_a   1.000
_cell.length_b   1.000
_cell.length_c   1.000
_cell.angle_alpha   90.00
_cell.angle_beta   90.00
_cell.angle_gamma   90.00
#
_symmetry.space_group_name_H-M   'P 1'
#
loop_
_entity.id
_entity.type
_entity.pdbx_description
1 polymer ?
#
loop_
_entity_poly.entity_id
_entity_poly.type
_entity_poly.pdbx_seq_one_letter_code
_entity_poly.pdbx_strand_id
1 'polypeptide(L)'
;KLFGSKAADELEARLHYLLKLRGIGLVTGEVGSGKTSICRKMAASLNTGLYRVFYVPLTTGNVTDIYKSIAWEMGLTTERK
;
A
#
# COMPACT_ATOMS: atom_id res chain seq x y z
N LYS A 1 -10.02 16.29 -4.92
CA LYS A 1 -9.05 17.04 -4.07
C LYS A 1 -9.21 16.50 -2.65
N LEU A 2 -8.19 15.86 -2.07
CA LEU A 2 -8.25 15.41 -0.66
C LEU A 2 -8.06 16.64 0.24
N PHE A 3 -8.85 16.77 1.29
CA PHE A 3 -8.75 17.88 2.24
C PHE A 3 -7.49 17.68 3.10
N GLY A 4 -6.58 18.66 3.08
CA GLY A 4 -5.35 18.62 3.87
C GLY A 4 -5.67 18.82 5.35
N SER A 5 -5.58 17.74 6.12
CA SER A 5 -5.53 17.83 7.58
C SER A 5 -4.07 17.69 8.02
N LYS A 6 -3.70 18.28 9.16
CA LYS A 6 -2.34 18.14 9.71
C LYS A 6 -1.92 16.67 9.85
N ALA A 7 -2.87 15.79 10.18
CA ALA A 7 -2.64 14.34 10.26
C ALA A 7 -2.36 13.71 8.89
N ALA A 8 -2.98 14.19 7.81
CA ALA A 8 -2.73 13.70 6.46
C ALA A 8 -1.32 14.09 5.98
N ASP A 9 -0.91 15.32 6.23
CA ASP A 9 0.42 15.82 5.88
C ASP A 9 1.53 15.08 6.66
N GLU A 10 1.30 14.84 7.96
CA GLU A 10 2.21 14.06 8.80
C GLU A 10 2.32 12.60 8.32
N LEU A 11 1.20 11.98 7.96
CA LEU A 11 1.18 10.62 7.43
C LEU A 11 1.94 10.54 6.09
N GLU A 12 1.72 11.49 5.19
CA GLU A 12 2.42 11.57 3.90
C GLU A 12 3.94 11.73 4.09
N ALA A 13 4.36 12.63 4.98
CA ALA A 13 5.78 12.81 5.32
C ALA A 13 6.42 11.54 5.90
N ARG A 14 5.71 10.84 6.80
CA ARG A 14 6.17 9.57 7.37
C ARG A 14 6.26 8.45 6.33
N LEU A 15 5.29 8.34 5.42
CA LEU A 15 5.35 7.38 4.31
C LEU A 15 6.54 7.68 3.39
N HIS A 16 6.79 8.94 3.05
CA HIS A 16 7.96 9.32 2.26
C HIS A 16 9.27 8.93 2.93
N TYR A 17 9.38 9.17 4.23
CA TYR A 17 10.55 8.76 5.01
C TYR A 17 10.73 7.24 5.02
N LEU A 18 9.63 6.50 5.21
CA LEU A 18 9.64 5.04 5.19
C LEU A 18 10.12 4.46 3.85
N LEU A 19 9.69 5.04 2.74
CA LEU A 19 10.14 4.62 1.40
C LEU A 19 11.64 4.86 1.18
N LYS A 20 12.20 5.95 1.72
CA LYS A 20 13.64 6.21 1.68
C LYS A 20 14.42 5.18 2.49
N LEU A 21 13.91 4.81 3.67
CA LEU A 21 14.51 3.78 4.51
C LEU A 21 14.33 2.35 3.96
N ARG A 22 13.41 2.16 3.01
CA ARG A 22 12.95 0.83 2.56
C ARG A 22 12.45 -0.03 3.73
N GLY A 23 11.81 0.63 4.70
CA GLY A 23 11.30 0.01 5.93
C GLY A 23 9.86 -0.47 5.80
N ILE A 24 9.37 -1.11 6.86
CA ILE A 24 7.96 -1.53 7.01
C ILE A 24 7.25 -0.54 7.93
N GLY A 25 6.05 -0.10 7.56
CA GLY A 25 5.26 0.87 8.31
C GLY A 25 3.85 0.38 8.54
N LEU A 26 3.34 0.60 9.74
CA LEU A 26 1.98 0.27 10.13
C LEU A 26 1.17 1.56 10.27
N VAL A 27 0.07 1.66 9.52
CA VAL A 27 -0.84 2.82 9.56
C VAL A 27 -2.13 2.39 10.26
N THR A 28 -2.37 2.95 11.44
CA THR A 28 -3.58 2.69 12.25
C THR A 28 -4.42 3.96 12.40
N GLY A 29 -5.68 3.81 12.79
CA GLY A 29 -6.63 4.90 12.99
C GLY A 29 -8.07 4.41 12.87
N GLU A 30 -9.03 5.28 13.16
CA GLU A 30 -10.46 4.94 13.13
C GLU A 30 -10.99 4.62 11.72
N VAL A 31 -12.05 3.82 11.63
CA VAL A 31 -12.72 3.55 10.35
C VAL A 31 -13.17 4.88 9.73
N GLY A 32 -12.95 5.05 8.42
CA GLY A 32 -13.28 6.30 7.73
C GLY A 32 -12.23 7.42 7.87
N SER A 33 -11.13 7.22 8.61
CA SER A 33 -10.09 8.25 8.79
C SER A 33 -9.20 8.52 7.56
N GLY A 34 -9.50 7.92 6.41
CA GLY A 34 -8.78 8.18 5.16
C GLY A 34 -7.44 7.47 4.98
N LYS A 35 -7.09 6.48 5.82
CA LYS A 35 -5.83 5.71 5.72
C LYS A 35 -5.59 5.16 4.31
N THR A 36 -6.55 4.40 3.80
CA THR A 36 -6.46 3.80 2.46
C THR A 36 -6.40 4.88 1.38
N SER A 37 -7.11 6.01 1.56
CA SER A 37 -7.11 7.12 0.62
C SER A 37 -5.73 7.76 0.49
N ILE A 38 -5.04 7.98 1.61
CA ILE A 38 -3.69 8.58 1.64
C ILE A 38 -2.66 7.58 1.11
N CYS A 39 -2.71 6.31 1.51
CA CYS A 39 -1.83 5.27 0.97
C CYS A 39 -1.98 5.13 -0.56
N ARG A 40 -3.20 5.24 -1.09
CA ARG A 40 -3.45 5.20 -2.54
C ARG A 40 -2.94 6.45 -3.25
N LYS A 41 -3.13 7.64 -2.65
CA LYS A 41 -2.57 8.90 -3.17
C LYS A 41 -1.04 8.80 -3.26
N MET A 42 -0.41 8.28 -2.21
CA MET A 42 1.04 8.07 -2.15
C MET A 42 1.52 7.05 -3.19
N ALA A 43 0.85 5.90 -3.29
CA ALA A 43 1.14 4.91 -4.31
C ALA A 43 1.10 5.50 -5.73
N ALA A 44 0.12 6.37 -6.01
CA ALA A 44 -0.04 7.04 -7.29
C ALA A 44 0.95 8.19 -7.54
N SER A 45 1.58 8.76 -6.49
CA SER A 45 2.60 9.80 -6.62
C SER A 45 4.01 9.25 -6.85
N LEU A 46 4.21 7.94 -6.69
CA LEU A 46 5.50 7.30 -6.90
C LEU A 46 5.83 7.13 -8.39
N ASN A 47 7.11 7.29 -8.72
CA ASN A 47 7.61 7.06 -10.07
C ASN A 47 7.53 5.56 -10.40
N THR A 48 6.72 5.22 -11.40
CA THR A 48 6.49 3.84 -11.86
C THR A 48 7.73 3.15 -12.42
N GLY A 49 8.76 3.91 -12.81
CA GLY A 49 10.06 3.37 -13.23
C GLY A 49 11.00 2.98 -12.08
N LEU A 50 10.78 3.52 -10.88
CA LEU A 50 11.60 3.25 -9.70
C LEU A 50 10.89 2.38 -8.65
N TYR A 51 9.55 2.42 -8.64
CA TYR A 51 8.74 1.74 -7.64
C TYR A 51 7.69 0.86 -8.32
N ARG A 52 7.64 -0.41 -7.91
CA ARG A 52 6.51 -1.30 -8.17
C ARG A 52 5.64 -1.35 -6.94
N VAL A 53 4.40 -0.87 -7.06
CA VAL A 53 3.45 -0.84 -5.93
C VAL A 53 2.47 -2.00 -6.07
N PHE A 54 2.33 -2.77 -5.00
CA PHE A 54 1.33 -3.85 -4.88
C PHE A 54 0.27 -3.45 -3.87
N TYR A 55 -1.00 -3.59 -4.24
CA TYR A 55 -2.13 -3.33 -3.34
C TYR A 55 -2.96 -4.60 -3.17
N VAL A 56 -2.92 -5.18 -1.96
CA VAL A 56 -3.66 -6.40 -1.63
C VAL A 56 -4.69 -6.07 -0.53
N PRO A 57 -5.99 -5.92 -0.87
CA PRO A 57 -7.02 -5.66 0.12
C PRO A 57 -7.34 -6.93 0.93
N LEU A 58 -7.11 -6.87 2.24
CA LEU A 58 -7.36 -7.98 3.17
C LEU A 58 -8.81 -7.93 3.69
N THR A 59 -9.80 -8.24 2.84
CA THR A 59 -11.20 -8.11 3.27
C THR A 59 -12.02 -9.40 3.24
N THR A 60 -11.59 -10.46 2.53
CA THR A 60 -12.49 -11.63 2.36
C THR A 60 -11.86 -12.96 1.93
N GLY A 61 -10.54 -13.08 1.77
CA GLY A 61 -9.88 -14.28 1.20
C GLY A 61 -9.15 -15.16 2.23
N ASN A 62 -8.93 -16.43 1.88
CA ASN A 62 -8.07 -17.34 2.65
C ASN A 62 -6.60 -16.85 2.57
N VAL A 63 -5.77 -17.16 3.57
CA VAL A 63 -4.32 -16.88 3.58
C VAL A 63 -3.64 -17.32 2.29
N THR A 64 -4.04 -18.47 1.75
CA THR A 64 -3.55 -18.99 0.46
C THR A 64 -3.86 -18.06 -0.72
N ASP A 65 -5.03 -17.42 -0.73
CA ASP A 65 -5.42 -16.53 -1.82
C ASP A 65 -4.58 -15.25 -1.81
N ILE A 66 -4.19 -14.77 -0.62
CA ILE A 66 -3.26 -13.64 -0.46
C ILE A 66 -1.89 -13.97 -1.04
N TYR A 67 -1.34 -15.15 -0.71
CA TYR A 67 -0.06 -15.57 -1.27
C TYR A 67 -0.11 -15.70 -2.79
N LYS A 68 -1.23 -16.21 -3.34
CA LYS A 68 -1.45 -16.25 -4.80
C LYS A 68 -1.54 -14.86 -5.41
N SER A 69 -2.27 -13.93 -4.80
CA SER A 69 -2.35 -12.54 -5.26
C SER A 69 -0.97 -11.88 -5.28
N ILE A 70 -0.16 -12.04 -4.23
CA ILE A 70 1.21 -11.52 -4.19
C ILE A 70 2.06 -12.17 -5.29
N ALA A 71 1.99 -13.49 -5.46
CA ALA A 71 2.73 -14.21 -6.47
C ALA A 71 2.38 -13.74 -7.89
N TRP A 72 1.09 -13.60 -8.21
CA TRP A 72 0.61 -13.09 -9.49
C TRP A 72 1.08 -11.66 -9.75
N GLU A 73 0.99 -10.78 -8.76
CA GLU A 73 1.48 -9.40 -8.85
C GLU A 73 3.00 -9.35 -9.08
N MET A 74 3.75 -10.31 -8.54
CA MET A 74 5.18 -10.48 -8.82
C MET A 74 5.49 -11.16 -10.17
N GLY A 75 4.47 -11.59 -10.92
CA GLY A 75 4.63 -12.29 -12.20
C GLY A 75 4.97 -13.78 -12.08
N LEU A 76 4.77 -14.37 -10.90
CA LEU A 76 4.99 -15.78 -10.64
C LEU A 76 3.70 -16.57 -10.95
N THR A 77 3.80 -17.58 -11.81
CA THR A 77 2.70 -18.51 -12.08
C THR A 77 2.57 -19.50 -10.93
N THR A 78 1.44 -19.50 -10.22
CA THR A 78 1.15 -20.47 -9.14
C THR A 78 0.56 -21.79 -9.64
N GLU A 79 0.65 -22.08 -10.94
CA GLU A 79 0.25 -23.38 -11.49
C GLU A 79 1.35 -24.42 -11.24
N ARG A 80 1.08 -25.40 -10.38
CA ARG A 80 1.76 -26.69 -10.45
C ARG A 80 1.27 -27.39 -11.72
N LYS A 81 2.16 -27.56 -12.70
CA LYS A 81 2.01 -28.63 -13.70
C LYS A 81 2.02 -29.99 -13.02
#